data_AF-W6S6Y9-F1
#
_entry.id   AF-W6S6Y9-F1
#
_cell.length_a   1.000
_cell.length_b   1.000
_cell.length_c   1.000
_cell.angle_alpha   90.00
_cell.angle_beta   90.00
_cell.angle_gamma   90.00
#
_symmetry.space_group_name_H-M   'P 1'
#
loop_
_entity.id
_entity.type
_entity.pdbx_description
1 polymer ?
#
loop_
_entity_poly.entity_id
_entity_poly.type
_entity_poly.pdbx_seq_one_letter_code
_entity_poly.pdbx_strand_id
1 'polypeptide(L)'
;MEYGGDIMESYNLLEKNNRKIDEQLYKVSIISSIMLFIDFVFVLSNKGLKIINYRDMTFFVASLILIYPILYYKLSNNKENFKKVVIYTFNGACIIGYLTMWVLMPYILIGPLLIAGLYYDSKLAKNILVFDIILMILCNALQPVFFGQYSLHRTYIETTHISVYFTIQLIVVGALVIYNAENSKELLINSLESNKNLESMIRNTNELVNTLNNSLCSLSSSVSDSQCSMEYIRDTIQDISSNSGDILDSVILTDDSLNDIISDIDTTLSKNEEIHYYNFKITNISNKIKGKFDNILPYFNNIKVSIQNSKDKVDSLQDKAVLALEAIKLDSLESNNAIEYGTGFMEIAEEIKVTLTKITKEFFAVINEVENSTASFDKVFSVQYEIINHLYTIHGIMNNLHSKGFMIKDNMNNLKEMNENINEALIKITKNIESLNSNFIDISNQVNHINDNARKIGNYKFMKLVN
;
A
#
# COMPACT_ATOMS: atom_id res chain seq x y z
N MET A 1 -35.77 7.03 -22.85
CA MET A 1 -36.71 6.79 -23.97
C MET A 1 -36.80 5.29 -24.23
N GLU A 2 -37.18 4.48 -23.23
CA GLU A 2 -37.17 2.99 -23.35
C GLU A 2 -38.57 2.36 -23.45
N TYR A 3 -39.65 3.12 -23.20
CA TYR A 3 -41.03 2.62 -23.29
C TYR A 3 -41.54 2.35 -24.73
N GLY A 4 -40.75 2.67 -25.76
CA GLY A 4 -41.12 2.44 -27.17
C GLY A 4 -40.72 1.06 -27.71
N GLY A 5 -39.76 0.36 -27.09
CA GLY A 5 -39.31 -0.96 -27.53
C GLY A 5 -40.27 -2.09 -27.15
N ASP A 6 -40.90 -1.97 -25.98
CA ASP A 6 -41.76 -3.01 -25.37
C ASP A 6 -43.06 -3.27 -26.14
N ILE A 7 -43.60 -2.21 -26.73
CA ILE A 7 -44.77 -2.31 -27.61
C ILE A 7 -44.34 -2.94 -28.94
N MET A 8 -43.15 -2.62 -29.46
CA MET A 8 -42.74 -3.08 -30.78
C MET A 8 -42.40 -4.59 -30.83
N GLU A 9 -41.88 -5.15 -29.74
CA GLU A 9 -41.50 -6.56 -29.67
C GLU A 9 -42.69 -7.50 -29.42
N SER A 10 -43.68 -7.07 -28.63
CA SER A 10 -44.96 -7.79 -28.46
C SER A 10 -45.77 -7.87 -29.76
N TYR A 11 -45.73 -6.81 -30.57
CA TYR A 11 -46.34 -6.80 -31.92
C TYR A 11 -45.66 -7.81 -32.86
N ASN A 12 -44.33 -7.92 -32.85
CA ASN A 12 -43.58 -8.85 -33.70
C ASN A 12 -43.92 -10.34 -33.44
N LEU A 13 -44.23 -10.71 -32.20
CA LEU A 13 -44.56 -12.11 -31.87
C LEU A 13 -46.04 -12.46 -32.12
N LEU A 14 -46.97 -11.52 -31.88
CA LEU A 14 -48.35 -11.64 -32.36
C LEU A 14 -48.39 -11.78 -33.88
N GLU A 15 -47.57 -11.01 -34.59
CA GLU A 15 -47.42 -11.13 -36.04
C GLU A 15 -46.83 -12.49 -36.45
N LYS A 16 -45.82 -12.99 -35.74
CA LYS A 16 -45.25 -14.34 -35.97
C LYS A 16 -46.28 -15.44 -35.73
N ASN A 17 -47.13 -15.31 -34.71
CA ASN A 17 -48.21 -16.24 -34.44
C ASN A 17 -49.30 -16.17 -35.53
N ASN A 18 -49.73 -14.96 -35.89
CA ASN A 18 -50.69 -14.75 -36.97
C ASN A 18 -50.20 -15.35 -38.29
N ARG A 19 -48.91 -15.19 -38.62
CA ARG A 19 -48.32 -15.80 -39.81
C ARG A 19 -48.34 -17.33 -39.77
N LYS A 20 -48.09 -17.94 -38.61
CA LYS A 20 -48.22 -19.40 -38.46
C LYS A 20 -49.67 -19.85 -38.63
N ILE A 21 -50.62 -19.11 -38.09
CA ILE A 21 -52.05 -19.41 -38.24
C ILE A 21 -52.45 -19.26 -39.72
N ASP A 22 -52.00 -18.20 -40.39
CA ASP A 22 -52.24 -17.97 -41.82
C ASP A 22 -51.74 -19.16 -42.67
N GLU A 23 -50.52 -19.63 -42.39
CA GLU A 23 -49.94 -20.79 -43.06
C GLU A 23 -50.76 -22.08 -42.86
N GLN A 24 -51.31 -22.29 -41.66
CA GLN A 24 -52.16 -23.45 -41.38
C GLN A 24 -53.53 -23.32 -42.05
N LEU A 25 -54.16 -22.15 -41.99
CA LEU A 25 -55.46 -21.90 -42.62
C LEU A 25 -55.38 -21.98 -44.15
N TYR A 26 -54.27 -21.57 -44.74
CA TYR A 26 -54.01 -21.79 -46.17
C TYR A 26 -54.00 -23.29 -46.52
N LYS A 27 -53.31 -24.13 -45.72
CA LYS A 27 -53.31 -25.59 -45.92
C LYS A 27 -54.70 -26.19 -45.75
N VAL A 28 -55.44 -25.76 -44.72
CA VAL A 28 -56.82 -26.19 -44.49
C VAL A 28 -57.70 -25.80 -45.68
N SER A 29 -57.59 -24.57 -46.19
CA SER A 29 -58.36 -24.10 -47.36
C SER A 29 -58.10 -24.94 -48.60
N ILE A 30 -56.85 -25.35 -48.85
CA ILE A 30 -56.50 -26.27 -49.95
C ILE A 30 -57.18 -27.62 -49.76
N ILE A 31 -57.04 -28.23 -48.58
CA ILE A 31 -57.60 -29.56 -48.31
C ILE A 31 -59.13 -29.51 -48.43
N SER A 32 -59.77 -28.50 -47.84
CA SER A 32 -61.22 -28.29 -47.92
C SER A 32 -61.69 -28.11 -49.37
N SER A 33 -60.97 -27.32 -50.18
CA SER A 33 -61.32 -27.12 -51.59
C SER A 33 -61.19 -28.41 -52.40
N ILE A 34 -60.12 -29.19 -52.19
CA ILE A 34 -59.92 -30.49 -52.85
C ILE A 34 -61.03 -31.47 -52.44
N MET A 35 -61.36 -31.56 -51.15
CA MET A 35 -62.40 -32.46 -50.66
C MET A 35 -63.78 -32.11 -51.23
N LEU A 36 -64.15 -30.83 -51.25
CA LEU A 36 -65.42 -30.40 -51.87
C LEU A 36 -65.44 -30.62 -53.38
N PHE A 37 -64.30 -30.47 -54.05
CA PHE A 37 -64.20 -30.76 -55.49
C PHE A 37 -64.37 -32.25 -55.78
N ILE A 38 -63.74 -33.13 -54.99
CA ILE A 38 -63.91 -34.58 -55.09
C ILE A 38 -65.38 -34.97 -54.85
N ASP A 39 -66.01 -34.39 -53.83
CA ASP A 39 -67.41 -34.63 -53.52
C ASP A 39 -68.32 -34.20 -54.69
N PHE A 40 -68.04 -33.05 -55.31
CA PHE A 40 -68.74 -32.62 -56.52
C PHE A 40 -68.56 -33.58 -57.71
N VAL A 41 -67.34 -34.08 -57.94
CA VAL A 41 -67.07 -35.10 -58.98
C VAL A 41 -67.85 -36.38 -58.69
N PHE A 42 -67.93 -36.80 -57.43
CA PHE A 42 -68.71 -37.97 -57.02
C PHE A 42 -70.21 -37.78 -57.27
N VAL A 43 -70.75 -36.59 -56.95
CA VAL A 43 -72.14 -36.22 -57.27
C VAL A 43 -72.40 -36.25 -58.78
N LEU A 44 -71.49 -35.69 -59.59
CA LEU A 44 -71.58 -35.72 -61.06
C LEU A 44 -71.53 -37.14 -61.62
N SER A 45 -70.65 -37.99 -61.08
CA SER A 45 -70.51 -39.39 -61.48
C SER A 45 -71.78 -40.20 -61.20
N ASN A 46 -72.39 -40.00 -60.02
CA ASN A 46 -73.58 -40.74 -59.60
C ASN A 46 -74.87 -40.30 -60.31
N LYS A 47 -75.04 -39.00 -60.60
CA LYS A 47 -76.26 -38.45 -61.20
C LYS A 47 -76.20 -38.31 -62.73
N GLY A 48 -75.00 -38.24 -63.31
CA GLY A 48 -74.78 -37.92 -64.71
C GLY A 48 -75.01 -36.44 -65.05
N LEU A 49 -74.40 -35.95 -66.16
CA LEU A 49 -74.41 -34.53 -66.55
C LEU A 49 -75.81 -33.96 -66.90
N LYS A 50 -76.78 -34.82 -67.21
CA LYS A 50 -78.12 -34.39 -67.67
C LYS A 50 -79.10 -34.08 -66.52
N ILE A 51 -78.74 -34.35 -65.26
CA ILE A 51 -79.62 -34.20 -64.08
C ILE A 51 -78.92 -33.35 -62.99
N ILE A 52 -78.34 -32.22 -63.37
CA ILE A 52 -77.78 -31.27 -62.41
C ILE A 52 -78.90 -30.35 -61.92
N ASN A 53 -79.25 -30.44 -60.64
CA ASN A 53 -80.24 -29.56 -60.03
C ASN A 53 -79.60 -28.26 -59.55
N TYR A 54 -80.41 -27.23 -59.32
CA TYR A 54 -79.96 -25.97 -58.71
C TYR A 54 -79.12 -26.18 -57.45
N ARG A 55 -79.51 -27.15 -56.60
CA ARG A 55 -78.76 -27.53 -55.39
C ARG A 55 -77.33 -27.98 -55.66
N ASP A 56 -77.13 -28.76 -56.73
CA ASP A 56 -75.82 -29.28 -57.10
C ASP A 56 -74.93 -28.15 -57.65
N MET A 57 -75.51 -27.20 -58.38
CA MET A 57 -74.82 -25.97 -58.81
C MET A 57 -74.44 -25.07 -57.64
N THR A 58 -75.33 -24.88 -56.65
CA THR A 58 -74.99 -24.08 -55.46
C THR A 58 -73.86 -24.71 -54.64
N PHE A 59 -73.80 -26.04 -54.56
CA PHE A 59 -72.70 -26.74 -53.88
C PHE A 59 -71.37 -26.56 -54.62
N PHE A 60 -71.40 -26.59 -55.96
CA PHE A 60 -70.24 -26.25 -56.78
C PHE A 60 -69.77 -24.80 -56.59
N VAL A 61 -70.71 -23.85 -56.48
CA VAL A 61 -70.36 -22.44 -56.18
C VAL A 61 -69.70 -22.32 -54.80
N ALA A 62 -70.17 -23.06 -53.80
CA ALA A 62 -69.53 -23.09 -52.47
C ALA A 62 -68.08 -23.59 -52.52
N SER A 63 -67.79 -24.60 -53.35
CA SER A 63 -66.41 -25.10 -53.51
C SER A 63 -65.51 -24.09 -54.21
N LEU A 64 -66.02 -23.36 -55.21
CA LEU A 64 -65.29 -22.26 -55.85
C LEU A 64 -64.99 -21.10 -54.89
N ILE A 65 -65.89 -20.81 -53.94
CA ILE A 65 -65.67 -19.76 -52.93
C ILE A 65 -64.49 -20.10 -52.01
N LEU A 66 -64.26 -21.38 -51.68
CA LEU A 66 -63.11 -21.79 -50.86
C LEU A 66 -61.76 -21.73 -51.61
N ILE A 67 -61.76 -21.58 -52.93
CA ILE A 67 -60.55 -21.32 -53.71
C ILE A 67 -60.08 -19.86 -53.51
N TYR A 68 -61.00 -18.94 -53.17
CA TYR A 68 -60.67 -17.52 -53.04
C TYR A 68 -59.60 -17.23 -51.97
N PRO A 69 -59.64 -17.80 -50.75
CA PRO A 69 -58.54 -17.71 -49.79
C PRO A 69 -57.19 -18.19 -50.31
N ILE A 70 -57.18 -19.29 -51.07
CA ILE A 70 -55.95 -19.89 -51.62
C ILE A 70 -55.30 -18.90 -52.60
N LEU A 71 -56.11 -18.32 -53.48
CA LEU A 71 -55.66 -17.31 -54.44
C LEU A 71 -55.21 -16.04 -53.71
N TYR A 72 -55.97 -15.58 -52.71
CA TYR A 72 -55.61 -14.41 -51.92
C TYR A 72 -54.27 -14.60 -51.20
N TYR A 73 -54.03 -15.74 -50.57
CA TYR A 73 -52.77 -16.02 -49.85
C TYR A 73 -51.53 -16.00 -50.78
N LYS A 74 -51.67 -16.51 -52.00
CA LYS A 74 -50.56 -16.57 -52.98
C LYS A 74 -50.34 -15.26 -53.75
N LEU A 75 -51.41 -14.57 -54.12
CA LEU A 75 -51.38 -13.47 -55.09
C LEU A 75 -51.50 -12.08 -54.45
N SER A 76 -52.06 -11.98 -53.23
CA SER A 76 -52.23 -10.68 -52.57
C SER A 76 -50.95 -10.20 -51.91
N ASN A 77 -50.60 -8.94 -52.14
CA ASN A 77 -49.51 -8.26 -51.43
C ASN A 77 -49.90 -7.88 -49.99
N ASN A 78 -51.20 -7.83 -49.67
CA ASN A 78 -51.70 -7.47 -48.34
C ASN A 78 -52.12 -8.71 -47.55
N LYS A 79 -51.14 -9.33 -46.89
CA LYS A 79 -51.34 -10.54 -46.07
C LYS A 79 -52.11 -10.26 -44.77
N GLU A 80 -52.09 -9.03 -44.26
CA GLU A 80 -52.79 -8.65 -43.02
C GLU A 80 -54.31 -8.88 -43.10
N ASN A 81 -54.88 -8.72 -44.29
CA ASN A 81 -56.30 -8.96 -44.52
C ASN A 81 -56.66 -10.43 -44.80
N PHE A 82 -55.68 -11.34 -44.86
CA PHE A 82 -55.93 -12.76 -45.14
C PHE A 82 -56.90 -13.38 -44.12
N LYS A 83 -56.74 -13.06 -42.82
CA LYS A 83 -57.64 -13.55 -41.76
C LYS A 83 -59.11 -13.23 -42.04
N LYS A 84 -59.40 -11.99 -42.50
CA LYS A 84 -60.76 -11.55 -42.82
C LYS A 84 -61.28 -12.28 -44.05
N VAL A 85 -60.45 -12.41 -45.08
CA VAL A 85 -60.82 -13.10 -46.32
C VAL A 85 -61.19 -14.56 -46.05
N VAL A 86 -60.35 -15.29 -45.31
CA VAL A 86 -60.63 -16.69 -44.91
C VAL A 86 -61.96 -16.75 -44.17
N ILE A 87 -62.14 -15.95 -43.13
CA ILE A 87 -63.36 -15.96 -42.32
C ILE A 87 -64.61 -15.70 -43.17
N TYR A 88 -64.61 -14.65 -44.00
CA TYR A 88 -65.79 -14.33 -44.82
C TYR A 88 -66.08 -15.39 -45.87
N THR A 89 -65.06 -15.98 -46.48
CA THR A 89 -65.26 -17.05 -47.48
C THR A 89 -65.73 -18.36 -46.85
N PHE A 90 -65.18 -18.74 -45.70
CA PHE A 90 -65.63 -19.91 -44.97
C PHE A 90 -67.07 -19.68 -44.52
N ASN A 91 -67.37 -18.51 -43.96
CA ASN A 91 -68.72 -18.17 -43.57
C ASN A 91 -69.68 -18.24 -44.78
N GLY A 92 -69.36 -17.58 -45.89
CA GLY A 92 -70.09 -17.65 -47.16
C GLY A 92 -70.36 -19.08 -47.65
N ALA A 93 -69.33 -19.94 -47.63
CA ALA A 93 -69.46 -21.35 -47.97
C ALA A 93 -70.37 -22.11 -46.99
N CYS A 94 -70.29 -21.80 -45.69
CA CYS A 94 -71.18 -22.35 -44.67
C CYS A 94 -72.64 -21.92 -44.91
N ILE A 95 -72.89 -20.67 -45.33
CA ILE A 95 -74.25 -20.20 -45.67
C ILE A 95 -74.84 -21.00 -46.83
N ILE A 96 -74.07 -21.16 -47.90
CA ILE A 96 -74.53 -21.90 -49.09
C ILE A 96 -74.75 -23.37 -48.73
N GLY A 97 -73.85 -23.94 -47.93
CA GLY A 97 -74.01 -25.27 -47.37
C GLY A 97 -75.29 -25.40 -46.53
N TYR A 98 -75.59 -24.41 -45.70
CA TYR A 98 -76.79 -24.37 -44.86
C TYR A 98 -78.08 -24.32 -45.68
N LEU A 99 -78.12 -23.51 -46.74
CA LEU A 99 -79.27 -23.43 -47.63
C LEU A 99 -79.48 -24.70 -48.47
N THR A 100 -78.43 -25.51 -48.67
CA THR A 100 -78.48 -26.72 -49.50
C THR A 100 -78.66 -28.02 -48.72
N MET A 101 -78.31 -28.05 -47.43
CA MET A 101 -78.40 -29.25 -46.56
C MET A 101 -79.40 -29.04 -45.42
N TRP A 102 -80.28 -30.02 -45.18
CA TRP A 102 -81.54 -29.78 -44.47
C TRP A 102 -81.49 -29.78 -42.92
N VAL A 103 -80.55 -30.46 -42.24
CA VAL A 103 -80.70 -30.70 -40.77
C VAL A 103 -79.44 -30.54 -39.90
N LEU A 104 -78.21 -30.71 -40.40
CA LEU A 104 -76.99 -30.78 -39.56
C LEU A 104 -76.00 -29.61 -39.73
N MET A 105 -76.31 -28.66 -40.61
CA MET A 105 -75.40 -27.57 -41.01
C MET A 105 -75.19 -26.41 -40.01
N PRO A 106 -76.04 -26.12 -39.00
CA PRO A 106 -75.76 -25.06 -38.03
C PRO A 106 -74.40 -25.21 -37.31
N TYR A 107 -73.94 -26.44 -37.07
CA TYR A 107 -72.62 -26.69 -36.47
C TYR A 107 -71.46 -26.20 -37.35
N ILE A 108 -71.66 -26.05 -38.65
CA ILE A 108 -70.60 -25.65 -39.58
C ILE A 108 -70.33 -24.14 -39.48
N LEU A 109 -71.29 -23.35 -38.99
CA LEU A 109 -71.09 -21.94 -38.61
C LEU A 109 -70.17 -21.77 -37.40
N ILE A 110 -69.92 -22.83 -36.61
CA ILE A 110 -68.90 -22.80 -35.54
C ILE A 110 -67.48 -22.71 -36.14
N GLY A 111 -67.27 -23.19 -37.37
CA GLY A 111 -65.97 -23.17 -38.04
C GLY A 111 -65.37 -21.75 -38.16
N PRO A 112 -66.05 -20.79 -38.83
CA PRO A 112 -65.61 -19.40 -38.91
C PRO A 112 -65.33 -18.76 -37.54
N LEU A 113 -66.13 -19.07 -36.53
CA LEU A 113 -65.96 -18.60 -35.16
C LEU A 113 -64.68 -19.15 -34.51
N LEU A 114 -64.40 -20.46 -34.67
CA LEU A 114 -63.15 -21.07 -34.19
C LEU A 114 -61.92 -20.47 -34.89
N ILE A 115 -62.02 -20.22 -36.20
CA ILE A 115 -60.95 -19.55 -36.96
C ILE A 115 -60.67 -18.16 -36.38
N ALA A 116 -61.70 -17.38 -36.05
CA ALA A 116 -61.50 -16.08 -35.39
C ALA A 116 -60.90 -16.20 -33.98
N GLY A 117 -61.30 -17.23 -33.23
CA GLY A 117 -60.73 -17.54 -31.91
C GLY A 117 -59.24 -17.86 -31.96
N LEU A 118 -58.76 -18.55 -33.00
CA LEU A 118 -57.34 -18.88 -33.19
C LEU A 118 -56.46 -17.63 -33.33
N TYR A 119 -56.98 -16.55 -33.90
CA TYR A 119 -56.27 -15.26 -34.00
C TYR A 119 -56.27 -14.46 -32.70
N TYR A 120 -56.84 -14.99 -31.61
CA TYR A 120 -57.01 -14.29 -30.34
C TYR A 120 -57.71 -12.91 -30.49
N ASP A 121 -58.57 -12.78 -31.50
CA ASP A 121 -59.26 -11.54 -31.85
C ASP A 121 -60.72 -11.62 -31.35
N SER A 122 -60.91 -11.35 -30.06
CA SER A 122 -62.21 -11.47 -29.39
C SER A 122 -63.27 -10.55 -30.01
N LYS A 123 -62.85 -9.38 -30.52
CA LYS A 123 -63.71 -8.44 -31.24
C LYS A 123 -64.19 -9.02 -32.57
N LEU A 124 -63.30 -9.67 -33.32
CA LEU A 124 -63.65 -10.34 -34.57
C LEU A 124 -64.57 -11.54 -34.32
N ALA A 125 -64.28 -12.37 -33.32
CA ALA A 125 -65.12 -13.50 -32.94
C ALA A 125 -66.54 -13.05 -32.51
N LYS A 126 -66.65 -11.97 -31.73
CA LYS A 126 -67.94 -11.37 -31.35
C LYS A 126 -68.74 -10.89 -32.55
N ASN A 127 -68.09 -10.23 -33.51
CA ASN A 127 -68.77 -9.73 -34.71
C ASN A 127 -69.28 -10.88 -35.58
N ILE A 128 -68.50 -11.96 -35.71
CA ILE A 128 -68.91 -13.16 -36.45
C ILE A 128 -70.07 -13.86 -35.74
N LEU A 129 -70.00 -14.02 -34.42
CA LEU A 129 -71.09 -14.62 -33.65
C LEU A 129 -72.42 -13.89 -33.86
N VAL A 130 -72.40 -12.56 -33.78
CA VAL A 130 -73.60 -11.73 -34.03
C VAL A 130 -74.10 -11.92 -35.47
N PHE A 131 -73.18 -11.93 -36.44
CA PHE A 131 -73.52 -12.16 -37.84
C PHE A 131 -74.15 -13.55 -38.07
N ASP A 132 -73.56 -14.60 -37.51
CA ASP A 132 -74.03 -15.99 -37.65
C ASP A 132 -75.41 -16.19 -37.01
N ILE A 133 -75.68 -15.54 -35.87
CA ILE A 133 -77.01 -15.54 -35.24
C ILE A 133 -78.05 -14.90 -36.15
N ILE A 134 -77.78 -13.69 -36.66
CA ILE A 134 -78.70 -12.98 -37.58
C ILE A 134 -78.93 -13.82 -38.83
N LEU A 135 -77.86 -14.37 -39.38
CA LEU A 135 -77.91 -15.19 -40.57
C LEU A 135 -78.72 -16.46 -40.35
N MET A 136 -78.52 -17.16 -39.23
CA MET A 136 -79.29 -18.35 -38.91
C MET A 136 -80.78 -18.04 -38.81
N ILE A 137 -81.17 -16.93 -38.19
CA ILE A 137 -82.57 -16.48 -38.16
C ILE A 137 -83.11 -16.26 -39.58
N LEU A 138 -82.35 -15.57 -40.44
CA LEU A 138 -82.73 -15.30 -41.83
C LEU A 138 -82.85 -16.58 -42.67
N CYS A 139 -81.87 -17.48 -42.57
CA CYS A 139 -81.87 -18.74 -43.32
C CYS A 139 -83.04 -19.64 -42.90
N ASN A 140 -83.40 -19.68 -41.61
CA ASN A 140 -84.57 -20.42 -41.15
C ASN A 140 -85.88 -19.79 -41.64
N ALA A 141 -85.98 -18.45 -41.65
CA ALA A 141 -87.14 -17.77 -42.22
C ALA A 141 -87.30 -18.01 -43.73
N LEU A 142 -86.20 -18.14 -44.48
CA LEU A 142 -86.19 -18.39 -45.91
C LEU A 142 -86.31 -19.87 -46.29
N GLN A 143 -86.04 -20.79 -45.36
CA GLN A 143 -86.05 -22.24 -45.63
C GLN A 143 -87.34 -22.73 -46.30
N PRO A 144 -88.56 -22.32 -45.89
CA PRO A 144 -89.80 -22.78 -46.53
C PRO A 144 -89.88 -22.43 -48.02
N VAL A 145 -89.26 -21.32 -48.45
CA VAL A 145 -89.25 -20.86 -49.84
C VAL A 145 -88.40 -21.80 -50.71
N PHE A 146 -87.29 -22.32 -50.18
CA PHE A 146 -86.37 -23.17 -50.92
C PHE A 146 -86.79 -24.66 -51.00
N PHE A 147 -87.61 -25.14 -50.07
CA PHE A 147 -87.98 -26.57 -49.94
C PHE A 147 -89.46 -26.86 -50.23
N GLY A 148 -90.13 -26.02 -51.03
CA GLY A 148 -91.59 -25.89 -51.23
C GLY A 148 -92.43 -27.10 -51.69
N GLN A 149 -92.19 -28.33 -51.21
CA GLN A 149 -93.00 -29.52 -51.48
C GLN A 149 -93.30 -30.40 -50.25
N TYR A 150 -92.78 -30.08 -49.06
CA TYR A 150 -93.12 -30.81 -47.82
C TYR A 150 -94.21 -30.08 -47.04
N SER A 151 -95.02 -30.80 -46.25
CA SER A 151 -96.17 -30.23 -45.52
C SER A 151 -95.73 -29.05 -44.66
N LEU A 152 -96.07 -27.84 -45.12
CA LEU A 152 -95.60 -26.55 -44.63
C LEU A 152 -95.68 -26.42 -43.11
N HIS A 153 -96.69 -27.02 -42.48
CA HIS A 153 -96.92 -26.86 -41.04
C HIS A 153 -95.96 -27.67 -40.16
N ARG A 154 -95.74 -28.96 -40.45
CA ARG A 154 -94.91 -29.83 -39.61
C ARG A 154 -93.43 -29.52 -39.78
N THR A 155 -92.99 -29.28 -41.02
CA THR A 155 -91.62 -28.87 -41.32
C THR A 155 -91.27 -27.51 -40.70
N TYR A 156 -92.19 -26.55 -40.66
CA TYR A 156 -91.92 -25.23 -40.08
C TYR A 156 -91.76 -25.26 -38.55
N ILE A 157 -92.60 -26.03 -37.84
CA ILE A 157 -92.50 -26.17 -36.39
C ILE A 157 -91.20 -26.89 -36.01
N GLU A 158 -90.88 -28.01 -36.69
CA GLU A 158 -89.67 -28.78 -36.43
C GLU A 158 -88.40 -27.97 -36.75
N THR A 159 -88.35 -27.25 -37.88
CA THR A 159 -87.20 -26.38 -38.24
C THR A 159 -87.04 -25.20 -37.30
N THR A 160 -88.12 -24.58 -36.83
CA THR A 160 -88.06 -23.47 -35.85
C THR A 160 -87.51 -23.95 -34.51
N HIS A 161 -87.95 -25.10 -33.99
CA HIS A 161 -87.40 -25.66 -32.74
C HIS A 161 -85.92 -26.03 -32.87
N ILE A 162 -85.55 -26.64 -34.00
CA ILE A 162 -84.16 -27.00 -34.31
C ILE A 162 -83.30 -25.72 -34.41
N SER A 163 -83.79 -24.68 -35.07
CA SER A 163 -83.13 -23.37 -35.19
C SER A 163 -82.86 -22.72 -33.83
N VAL A 164 -83.88 -22.66 -32.96
CA VAL A 164 -83.74 -22.07 -31.61
C VAL A 164 -82.72 -22.86 -30.80
N TYR A 165 -82.80 -24.19 -30.84
CA TYR A 165 -81.83 -25.05 -30.17
C TYR A 165 -80.40 -24.77 -30.63
N PHE A 166 -80.17 -24.68 -31.95
CA PHE A 166 -78.84 -24.40 -32.49
C PHE A 166 -78.37 -22.96 -32.28
N THR A 167 -79.28 -21.99 -32.23
CA THR A 167 -78.97 -20.61 -31.86
C THR A 167 -78.44 -20.52 -30.44
N ILE A 168 -79.10 -21.19 -29.49
CA ILE A 168 -78.64 -21.25 -28.10
C ILE A 168 -77.26 -21.93 -28.02
N GLN A 169 -77.07 -23.05 -28.71
CA GLN A 169 -75.76 -23.72 -28.74
C GLN A 169 -74.67 -22.83 -29.33
N LEU A 170 -74.95 -22.13 -30.44
CA LEU A 170 -74.01 -21.22 -31.07
C LEU A 170 -73.64 -20.05 -30.14
N ILE A 171 -74.59 -19.51 -29.38
CA ILE A 171 -74.33 -18.48 -28.36
C ILE A 171 -73.40 -19.01 -27.26
N VAL A 172 -73.67 -20.22 -26.75
CA VAL A 172 -72.86 -20.83 -25.68
C VAL A 172 -71.44 -21.12 -26.18
N VAL A 173 -71.30 -21.76 -27.34
CA VAL A 173 -69.98 -22.02 -27.95
C VAL A 173 -69.27 -20.72 -28.31
N GLY A 174 -70.01 -19.75 -28.85
CA GLY A 174 -69.59 -18.38 -29.12
C GLY A 174 -68.93 -17.71 -27.92
N ALA A 175 -69.64 -17.69 -26.79
CA ALA A 175 -69.15 -17.11 -25.55
C ALA A 175 -67.90 -17.82 -25.04
N LEU A 176 -67.83 -19.16 -25.12
CA LEU A 176 -66.65 -19.93 -24.73
C LEU A 176 -65.42 -19.60 -25.59
N VAL A 177 -65.60 -19.48 -26.92
CA VAL A 177 -64.51 -19.14 -27.84
C VAL A 177 -64.01 -17.71 -27.60
N ILE A 178 -64.91 -16.76 -27.38
CA ILE A 178 -64.55 -15.37 -27.06
C ILE A 178 -63.75 -15.31 -25.74
N TYR A 179 -64.24 -15.98 -24.70
CA TYR A 179 -63.55 -16.05 -23.40
C TYR A 179 -62.16 -16.67 -23.52
N ASN A 180 -62.05 -17.79 -24.24
CA ASN A 180 -60.76 -18.43 -24.47
C ASN A 180 -59.81 -17.54 -25.28
N ALA A 181 -60.30 -16.82 -26.29
CA ALA A 181 -59.49 -15.90 -27.08
C ALA A 181 -58.91 -14.76 -26.23
N GLU A 182 -59.70 -14.20 -25.30
CA GLU A 182 -59.24 -13.16 -24.37
C GLU A 182 -58.22 -13.69 -23.38
N ASN A 183 -58.52 -14.81 -22.72
CA ASN A 183 -57.64 -15.42 -21.73
C ASN A 183 -56.29 -15.87 -22.36
N SER A 184 -56.32 -16.47 -23.55
CA SER A 184 -55.10 -16.86 -24.24
C SER A 184 -54.24 -15.68 -24.69
N LYS A 185 -54.86 -14.54 -25.05
CA LYS A 185 -54.11 -13.31 -25.35
C LYS A 185 -53.38 -12.78 -24.12
N GLU A 186 -54.05 -12.77 -22.97
CA GLU A 186 -53.47 -12.31 -21.70
C GLU A 186 -52.31 -13.23 -21.25
N LEU A 187 -52.52 -14.55 -21.29
CA LEU A 187 -51.47 -15.53 -20.98
C LEU A 187 -50.23 -15.38 -21.88
N LEU A 188 -50.42 -15.10 -23.16
CA LEU A 188 -49.31 -14.84 -24.08
C LEU A 188 -48.51 -13.60 -23.64
N ILE A 189 -49.19 -12.51 -23.27
CA ILE A 189 -48.54 -11.28 -22.80
C ILE A 189 -47.76 -11.53 -21.49
N ASN A 190 -48.37 -12.20 -20.51
CA ASN A 190 -47.73 -12.48 -19.23
C ASN A 190 -46.51 -13.41 -19.36
N SER A 191 -46.56 -14.38 -20.27
CA SER A 191 -45.43 -15.25 -20.58
C SER A 191 -44.25 -14.47 -21.19
N LEU A 192 -44.52 -13.40 -21.94
CA LEU A 192 -43.47 -12.57 -22.56
C LEU A 192 -42.76 -11.72 -21.52
N GLU A 193 -43.54 -11.05 -20.65
CA GLU A 193 -42.99 -10.26 -19.56
C GLU A 193 -42.11 -11.12 -18.65
N SER A 194 -42.55 -12.34 -18.35
CA SER A 194 -41.78 -13.31 -17.57
C SER A 194 -40.47 -13.72 -18.25
N ASN A 195 -40.48 -13.97 -19.56
CA ASN A 195 -39.27 -14.36 -20.29
C ASN A 195 -38.24 -13.21 -20.37
N LYS A 196 -38.72 -11.97 -20.55
CA LYS A 196 -37.87 -10.78 -20.53
C LYS A 196 -37.21 -10.56 -19.17
N ASN A 197 -37.97 -10.75 -18.09
CA ASN A 197 -37.43 -10.68 -16.73
C ASN A 197 -36.35 -11.75 -16.50
N LEU A 198 -36.53 -12.97 -17.03
CA LEU A 198 -35.52 -14.02 -16.99
C LEU A 198 -34.24 -13.65 -17.78
N GLU A 199 -34.37 -13.13 -18.99
CA GLU A 199 -33.22 -12.68 -19.79
C GLU A 199 -32.45 -11.56 -19.09
N SER A 200 -33.16 -10.58 -18.51
CA SER A 200 -32.53 -9.51 -17.71
C SER A 200 -31.81 -10.07 -16.48
N MET A 201 -32.41 -11.04 -15.78
CA MET A 201 -31.76 -11.70 -14.64
C MET A 201 -30.49 -12.45 -15.06
N ILE A 202 -30.51 -13.17 -16.18
CA ILE A 202 -29.34 -13.88 -16.72
C ILE A 202 -28.23 -12.88 -17.08
N ARG A 203 -28.57 -11.77 -17.75
CA ARG A 203 -27.59 -10.73 -18.10
C ARG A 203 -26.94 -10.11 -16.85
N ASN A 204 -27.75 -9.74 -15.87
CA ASN A 204 -27.25 -9.18 -14.61
C ASN A 204 -26.38 -10.19 -13.85
N THR A 205 -26.73 -11.47 -13.87
CA THR A 205 -25.93 -12.54 -13.24
C THR A 205 -24.56 -12.66 -13.91
N ASN A 206 -24.49 -12.60 -15.25
CA ASN A 206 -23.23 -12.65 -15.98
C ASN A 206 -22.33 -11.43 -15.69
N GLU A 207 -22.89 -10.22 -15.62
CA GLU A 207 -22.13 -9.03 -15.22
C GLU A 207 -21.58 -9.15 -13.79
N LEU A 208 -22.37 -9.70 -12.86
CA LEU A 208 -21.95 -9.95 -11.49
C LEU A 208 -20.83 -10.99 -11.41
N VAL A 209 -20.88 -12.05 -12.23
CA VAL A 209 -19.82 -13.05 -12.36
C VAL A 209 -18.53 -12.42 -12.89
N ASN A 210 -18.61 -11.60 -13.93
CA ASN A 210 -17.44 -10.92 -14.50
C ASN A 210 -16.81 -9.93 -13.50
N THR A 211 -17.64 -9.15 -12.80
CA THR A 211 -17.17 -8.21 -11.77
C THR A 211 -16.48 -8.95 -10.62
N LEU A 212 -17.05 -10.08 -10.20
CA LEU A 212 -16.48 -10.92 -9.15
C LEU A 212 -15.18 -11.60 -9.59
N ASN A 213 -15.07 -12.02 -10.86
CA ASN A 213 -13.84 -12.59 -11.40
C ASN A 213 -12.72 -11.54 -11.47
N ASN A 214 -13.02 -10.33 -11.94
CA ASN A 214 -12.08 -9.21 -11.93
C ASN A 214 -11.63 -8.88 -10.50
N SER A 215 -12.55 -8.86 -9.55
CA SER A 215 -12.24 -8.64 -8.13
C SER A 215 -11.34 -9.73 -7.55
N LEU A 216 -11.56 -11.00 -7.92
CA LEU A 216 -10.68 -12.12 -7.55
C LEU A 216 -9.27 -11.98 -8.16
N CYS A 217 -9.15 -11.56 -9.43
CA CYS A 217 -7.87 -11.30 -10.06
C CYS A 217 -7.11 -10.15 -9.35
N SER A 218 -7.79 -9.04 -9.05
CA SER A 218 -7.20 -7.92 -8.30
C SER A 218 -6.79 -8.33 -6.88
N LEU A 219 -7.61 -9.14 -6.20
CA LEU A 219 -7.26 -9.69 -4.88
C LEU A 219 -6.03 -10.59 -4.97
N SER A 220 -5.96 -11.49 -5.96
CA SER A 220 -4.80 -12.37 -6.17
C SER A 220 -3.53 -11.57 -6.45
N SER A 221 -3.61 -10.50 -7.25
CA SER A 221 -2.48 -9.60 -7.49
C SER A 221 -2.05 -8.90 -6.20
N SER A 222 -3.00 -8.35 -5.44
CA SER A 222 -2.73 -7.65 -4.18
C SER A 222 -2.10 -8.56 -3.13
N VAL A 223 -2.53 -9.84 -3.09
CA VAL A 223 -1.95 -10.87 -2.23
C VAL A 223 -0.52 -11.19 -2.66
N SER A 224 -0.25 -11.30 -3.96
CA SER A 224 1.11 -11.51 -4.49
C SER A 224 2.03 -10.33 -4.17
N ASP A 225 1.57 -9.09 -4.37
CA ASP A 225 2.33 -7.88 -4.06
C ASP A 225 2.61 -7.77 -2.56
N SER A 226 1.65 -8.18 -1.73
CA SER A 226 1.82 -8.27 -0.29
C SER A 226 2.90 -9.29 0.07
N GLN A 227 2.92 -10.47 -0.55
CA GLN A 227 3.98 -11.48 -0.32
C GLN A 227 5.37 -10.93 -0.67
N CYS A 228 5.55 -10.29 -1.82
CA CYS A 228 6.82 -9.66 -2.20
C CYS A 228 7.24 -8.57 -1.20
N SER A 229 6.28 -7.74 -0.75
CA SER A 229 6.54 -6.70 0.25
C SER A 229 6.96 -7.31 1.60
N MET A 230 6.36 -8.43 1.99
CA MET A 230 6.73 -9.14 3.22
C MET A 230 8.12 -9.77 3.15
N GLU A 231 8.52 -10.27 1.98
CA GLU A 231 9.87 -10.77 1.74
C GLU A 231 10.91 -9.65 1.87
N TYR A 232 10.65 -8.49 1.25
CA TYR A 232 11.50 -7.30 1.40
C TYR A 232 11.62 -6.82 2.86
N ILE A 233 10.50 -6.80 3.60
CA ILE A 233 10.52 -6.41 5.02
C ILE A 233 11.32 -7.43 5.85
N ARG A 234 11.18 -8.72 5.56
CA ARG A 234 11.95 -9.78 6.22
C ARG A 234 13.45 -9.59 5.99
N ASP A 235 13.87 -9.33 4.76
CA ASP A 235 15.28 -9.06 4.44
C ASP A 235 15.79 -7.82 5.18
N THR A 236 15.00 -6.75 5.20
CA THR A 236 15.33 -5.53 5.96
C THR A 236 15.47 -5.80 7.47
N ILE A 237 14.60 -6.63 8.04
CA ILE A 237 14.68 -7.03 9.45
C ILE A 237 15.95 -7.84 9.72
N GLN A 238 16.34 -8.70 8.79
CA GLN A 238 17.56 -9.49 8.89
C GLN A 238 18.81 -8.60 8.82
N ASP A 239 18.83 -7.61 7.92
CA ASP A 239 19.89 -6.60 7.84
C ASP A 239 19.98 -5.76 9.12
N ILE A 240 18.84 -5.29 9.65
CA ILE A 240 18.81 -4.55 10.92
C ILE A 240 19.31 -5.43 12.06
N SER A 241 18.91 -6.71 12.10
CA SER A 241 19.40 -7.66 13.12
C SER A 241 20.91 -7.83 13.05
N SER A 242 21.47 -8.01 11.85
CA SER A 242 22.92 -8.13 11.65
C SER A 242 23.65 -6.86 12.10
N ASN A 243 23.22 -5.70 11.60
CA ASN A 243 23.81 -4.41 11.96
C ASN A 243 23.69 -4.11 13.46
N SER A 244 22.60 -4.55 14.11
CA SER A 244 22.45 -4.39 15.56
C SER A 244 23.46 -5.23 16.35
N GLY A 245 23.86 -6.39 15.83
CA GLY A 245 24.95 -7.20 16.38
C GLY A 245 26.28 -6.47 16.31
N ASP A 246 26.63 -5.93 15.14
CA ASP A 246 27.88 -5.17 14.95
C ASP A 246 27.98 -3.93 15.86
N ILE A 247 26.84 -3.24 16.08
CA ILE A 247 26.78 -2.12 17.01
C ILE A 247 26.97 -2.60 18.45
N LEU A 248 26.37 -3.73 18.84
CA LEU A 248 26.53 -4.30 20.18
C LEU A 248 27.99 -4.67 20.45
N ASP A 249 28.66 -5.30 19.49
CA ASP A 249 30.09 -5.61 19.56
C ASP A 249 30.94 -4.34 19.68
N SER A 250 30.60 -3.28 18.93
CA SER A 250 31.28 -1.98 19.02
C SER A 250 31.11 -1.32 20.39
N VAL A 251 29.93 -1.47 21.02
CA VAL A 251 29.65 -0.96 22.38
C VAL A 251 30.46 -1.72 23.43
N ILE A 252 30.61 -3.05 23.28
CA ILE A 252 31.45 -3.88 24.15
C ILE A 252 32.92 -3.44 24.04
N LEU A 253 33.43 -3.28 22.82
CA LEU A 253 34.81 -2.80 22.59
C LEU A 253 35.03 -1.39 23.16
N THR A 254 34.01 -0.53 23.10
CA THR A 254 34.05 0.80 23.69
C THR A 254 34.08 0.73 25.22
N ASP A 255 33.36 -0.20 25.83
CA ASP A 255 33.39 -0.40 27.29
C ASP A 255 34.77 -0.85 27.77
N ASP A 256 35.37 -1.83 27.09
CA ASP A 256 36.73 -2.29 27.37
C ASP A 256 37.74 -1.14 27.25
N SER A 257 37.65 -0.35 26.19
CA SER A 257 38.52 0.82 25.97
C SER A 257 38.34 1.89 27.05
N LEU A 258 37.11 2.15 27.51
CA LEU A 258 36.84 3.08 28.61
C LEU A 258 37.42 2.58 29.93
N ASN A 259 37.30 1.28 30.21
CA ASN A 259 37.90 0.66 31.40
C ASN A 259 39.42 0.80 31.40
N ASP A 260 40.08 0.58 30.26
CA ASP A 260 41.53 0.78 30.11
C ASP A 260 41.93 2.25 30.35
N ILE A 261 41.20 3.20 29.76
CA ILE A 261 41.46 4.64 29.95
C ILE A 261 41.28 5.04 31.42
N ILE A 262 40.21 4.57 32.09
CA ILE A 262 39.99 4.84 33.52
C ILE A 262 41.14 4.30 34.36
N SER A 263 41.62 3.08 34.07
CA SER A 263 42.76 2.46 34.74
C SER A 263 44.06 3.27 34.56
N ASP A 264 44.32 3.77 33.35
CA ASP A 264 45.47 4.63 33.05
C ASP A 264 45.38 5.98 33.77
N ILE A 265 44.18 6.56 33.88
CA ILE A 265 43.95 7.78 34.66
C ILE A 265 44.23 7.53 36.14
N ASP A 266 43.78 6.41 36.69
CA ASP A 266 44.04 6.04 38.09
C ASP A 266 45.52 5.84 38.38
N THR A 267 46.22 5.17 37.46
CA THR A 267 47.68 5.03 37.53
C THR A 267 48.37 6.39 37.48
N THR A 268 47.88 7.30 36.64
CA THR A 268 48.43 8.66 36.50
C THR A 268 48.16 9.52 37.73
N LEU A 269 46.95 9.45 38.32
CA LEU A 269 46.59 10.14 39.54
C LEU A 269 47.45 9.67 40.72
N SER A 270 47.63 8.36 40.88
CA SER A 270 48.51 7.76 41.89
C SER A 270 49.96 8.23 41.74
N LYS A 271 50.52 8.20 40.52
CA LYS A 271 51.87 8.75 40.26
C LYS A 271 51.96 10.25 40.55
N ASN A 272 50.90 11.00 40.29
CA ASN A 272 50.86 12.43 40.60
C ASN A 272 50.88 12.68 42.11
N GLU A 273 50.19 11.86 42.91
CA GLU A 273 50.27 11.89 44.37
C GLU A 273 51.69 11.58 44.88
N GLU A 274 52.38 10.59 44.30
CA GLU A 274 53.78 10.30 44.62
C GLU A 274 54.69 11.48 44.31
N ILE A 275 54.54 12.11 43.12
CA ILE A 275 55.32 13.30 42.75
C ILE A 275 55.03 14.45 43.70
N HIS A 276 53.77 14.65 44.12
CA HIS A 276 53.40 15.64 45.13
C HIS A 276 54.12 15.42 46.45
N TYR A 277 54.15 14.17 46.91
CA TYR A 277 54.85 13.79 48.12
C TYR A 277 56.36 14.04 48.03
N TYR A 278 56.99 13.68 46.90
CA TYR A 278 58.40 13.96 46.68
C TYR A 278 58.70 15.46 46.55
N ASN A 279 57.85 16.23 45.86
CA ASN A 279 57.97 17.68 45.80
C ASN A 279 57.87 18.32 47.18
N PHE A 280 56.95 17.86 48.03
CA PHE A 280 56.85 18.34 49.40
C PHE A 280 58.14 18.04 50.20
N LYS A 281 58.69 16.84 50.05
CA LYS A 281 60.00 16.49 50.65
C LYS A 281 61.13 17.39 50.14
N ILE A 282 61.24 17.58 48.83
CA ILE A 282 62.29 18.42 48.22
C ILE A 282 62.12 19.89 48.63
N THR A 283 60.88 20.38 48.73
CA THR A 283 60.57 21.74 49.22
C THR A 283 61.00 21.88 50.68
N ASN A 284 60.70 20.90 51.53
CA ASN A 284 61.16 20.90 52.93
C ASN A 284 62.68 20.85 53.05
N ILE A 285 63.35 20.03 52.24
CA ILE A 285 64.82 19.97 52.19
C ILE A 285 65.37 21.33 51.73
N SER A 286 64.82 21.91 50.66
CA SER A 286 65.25 23.20 50.12
C SER A 286 65.04 24.33 51.12
N ASN A 287 63.91 24.34 51.84
CA ASN A 287 63.64 25.30 52.92
C ASN A 287 64.62 25.11 54.10
N LYS A 288 64.96 23.87 54.47
CA LYS A 288 66.00 23.61 55.49
C LYS A 288 67.38 24.08 55.03
N ILE A 289 67.75 23.81 53.78
CA ILE A 289 69.02 24.28 53.22
C ILE A 289 69.02 25.81 53.17
N LYS A 290 67.90 26.44 52.80
CA LYS A 290 67.73 27.90 52.81
C LYS A 290 67.93 28.46 54.20
N GLY A 291 67.27 27.91 55.22
CA GLY A 291 67.47 28.34 56.60
C GLY A 291 68.91 28.18 57.08
N LYS A 292 69.61 27.12 56.67
CA LYS A 292 71.06 26.97 56.96
C LYS A 292 71.90 28.02 56.23
N PHE A 293 71.60 28.31 54.98
CA PHE A 293 72.26 29.34 54.20
C PHE A 293 71.99 30.74 54.76
N ASP A 294 70.75 31.07 55.11
CA ASP A 294 70.37 32.32 55.79
C ASP A 294 71.15 32.51 57.10
N ASN A 295 71.50 31.42 57.80
CA ASN A 295 72.36 31.47 58.99
C ASN A 295 73.85 31.61 58.67
N ILE A 296 74.31 31.13 57.51
CA ILE A 296 75.72 31.20 57.05
C ILE A 296 76.02 32.55 56.40
N LEU A 297 75.04 33.17 55.73
CA LEU A 297 75.18 34.43 55.00
C LEU A 297 75.77 35.57 55.86
N PRO A 298 75.36 35.77 57.13
CA PRO A 298 75.96 36.79 57.99
C PRO A 298 77.44 36.53 58.25
N TYR A 299 77.85 35.27 58.44
CA TYR A 299 79.26 34.92 58.64
C TYR A 299 80.08 35.18 57.39
N PHE A 300 79.56 34.85 56.21
CA PHE A 300 80.24 35.16 54.94
C PHE A 300 80.34 36.67 54.70
N ASN A 301 79.29 37.44 55.00
CA ASN A 301 79.36 38.90 54.94
C ASN A 301 80.39 39.45 55.93
N ASN A 302 80.48 38.90 57.14
CA ASN A 302 81.51 39.29 58.10
C ASN A 302 82.92 38.94 57.62
N ILE A 303 83.12 37.79 56.98
CA ILE A 303 84.38 37.39 56.35
C ILE A 303 84.72 38.38 55.21
N LYS A 304 83.76 38.69 54.33
CA LYS A 304 83.93 39.66 53.23
C LYS A 304 84.36 41.04 53.75
N VAL A 305 83.69 41.55 54.78
CA VAL A 305 84.04 42.81 55.45
C VAL A 305 85.42 42.72 56.10
N SER A 306 85.74 41.60 56.76
CA SER A 306 87.04 41.40 57.42
C SER A 306 88.20 41.29 56.43
N ILE A 307 87.97 40.68 55.27
CA ILE A 307 88.95 40.58 54.18
C ILE A 307 89.17 41.93 53.56
N GLN A 308 88.10 42.69 53.30
CA GLN A 308 88.24 44.07 52.84
C GLN A 308 89.08 44.89 53.83
N ASN A 309 88.77 44.82 55.12
CA ASN A 309 89.57 45.50 56.15
C ASN A 309 91.03 45.03 56.20
N SER A 310 91.29 43.74 55.91
CA SER A 310 92.65 43.18 55.89
C SER A 310 93.42 43.61 54.65
N LYS A 311 92.74 43.69 53.50
CA LYS A 311 93.25 44.27 52.25
C LYS A 311 93.66 45.71 52.46
N ASP A 312 92.75 46.53 52.99
CA ASP A 312 93.00 47.94 53.28
C ASP A 312 94.21 48.13 54.24
N LYS A 313 94.37 47.25 55.23
CA LYS A 313 95.53 47.26 56.14
C LYS A 313 96.83 46.84 55.46
N VAL A 314 96.80 45.84 54.58
CA VAL A 314 98.00 45.41 53.85
C VAL A 314 98.40 46.42 52.78
N ASP A 315 97.45 47.03 52.09
CA ASP A 315 97.68 48.20 51.23
C ASP A 315 98.41 49.29 52.03
N SER A 316 97.88 49.64 53.22
CA SER A 316 98.52 50.63 54.10
C SER A 316 99.92 50.22 54.60
N LEU A 317 100.14 48.93 54.90
CA LEU A 317 101.45 48.42 55.30
C LEU A 317 102.44 48.44 54.14
N GLN A 318 102.00 48.10 52.94
CA GLN A 318 102.80 48.18 51.73
C GLN A 318 103.23 49.62 51.47
N ASP A 319 102.29 50.57 51.53
CA ASP A 319 102.58 52.00 51.36
C ASP A 319 103.62 52.47 52.40
N LYS A 320 103.44 52.10 53.67
CA LYS A 320 104.39 52.43 54.75
C LYS A 320 105.75 51.76 54.57
N ALA A 321 105.79 50.52 54.10
CA ALA A 321 107.02 49.78 53.87
C ALA A 321 107.81 50.38 52.70
N VAL A 322 107.13 50.80 51.63
CA VAL A 322 107.73 51.56 50.52
C VAL A 322 108.36 52.85 51.05
N LEU A 323 107.62 53.63 51.85
CA LEU A 323 108.14 54.86 52.46
C LEU A 323 109.35 54.61 53.39
N ALA A 324 109.31 53.55 54.21
CA ALA A 324 110.42 53.19 55.09
C ALA A 324 111.66 52.74 54.31
N LEU A 325 111.48 51.96 53.23
CA LEU A 325 112.55 51.55 52.33
C LEU A 325 113.16 52.76 51.60
N GLU A 326 112.35 53.73 51.16
CA GLU A 326 112.83 54.98 50.58
C GLU A 326 113.65 55.80 51.59
N ALA A 327 113.21 55.87 52.86
CA ALA A 327 113.95 56.55 53.93
C ALA A 327 115.31 55.89 54.23
N ILE A 328 115.38 54.56 54.29
CA ILE A 328 116.64 53.81 54.46
C ILE A 328 117.60 54.06 53.28
N LYS A 329 117.05 54.22 52.07
CA LYS A 329 117.82 54.54 50.87
C LYS A 329 118.38 55.97 50.89
N LEU A 330 117.66 56.91 51.49
CA LEU A 330 118.12 58.29 51.71
C LEU A 330 119.24 58.38 52.76
N ASP A 331 119.12 57.66 53.88
CA ASP A 331 120.16 57.63 54.93
C ASP A 331 121.47 56.96 54.47
N SER A 332 121.37 55.93 53.61
CA SER A 332 122.55 55.26 53.05
C SER A 332 123.28 56.07 51.97
N LEU A 333 122.62 57.07 51.37
CA LEU A 333 123.21 58.01 50.41
C LEU A 333 123.98 59.17 51.10
N GLU A 334 123.68 59.50 52.36
CA GLU A 334 124.45 60.51 53.13
C GLU A 334 125.74 59.95 53.75
N SER A 335 125.93 58.62 53.80
CA SER A 335 127.12 57.96 54.34
C SER A 335 128.19 57.67 53.26
N ASN A 336 128.80 58.71 52.70
CA ASN A 336 129.92 58.59 51.74
C ASN A 336 131.27 58.11 52.33
N ASN A 337 131.34 57.73 53.62
CA ASN A 337 132.60 57.28 54.27
C ASN A 337 132.64 55.79 54.64
N ALA A 338 131.65 54.97 54.26
CA ALA A 338 131.60 53.55 54.62
C ALA A 338 131.41 52.62 53.41
N ILE A 339 132.35 52.69 52.47
CA ILE A 339 132.30 51.95 51.18
C ILE A 339 132.40 50.42 51.35
N GLU A 340 132.81 49.90 52.52
CA GLU A 340 132.99 48.45 52.73
C GLU A 340 131.99 47.81 53.72
N TYR A 341 131.30 48.60 54.56
CA TYR A 341 130.29 48.11 55.51
C TYR A 341 128.84 48.41 55.08
N GLY A 342 128.61 49.39 54.18
CA GLY A 342 127.27 49.75 53.70
C GLY A 342 126.67 48.77 52.68
N THR A 343 127.50 47.99 51.99
CA THR A 343 127.07 46.98 51.00
C THR A 343 126.23 45.87 51.64
N GLY A 344 126.63 45.36 52.81
CA GLY A 344 125.85 44.35 53.54
C GLY A 344 124.48 44.88 54.02
N PHE A 345 124.39 46.14 54.44
CA PHE A 345 123.11 46.75 54.81
C PHE A 345 122.19 46.99 53.60
N MET A 346 122.75 47.38 52.46
CA MET A 346 121.98 47.58 51.23
C MET A 346 121.49 46.24 50.66
N GLU A 347 122.29 45.18 50.78
CA GLU A 347 121.89 43.81 50.41
C GLU A 347 120.76 43.30 51.32
N ILE A 348 120.84 43.53 52.63
CA ILE A 348 119.76 43.23 53.58
C ILE A 348 118.50 44.05 53.25
N ALA A 349 118.63 45.34 52.91
CA ALA A 349 117.49 46.18 52.55
C ALA A 349 116.82 45.70 51.25
N GLU A 350 117.60 45.29 50.25
CA GLU A 350 117.05 44.74 49.00
C GLU A 350 116.44 43.35 49.23
N GLU A 351 117.02 42.51 50.10
CA GLU A 351 116.44 41.22 50.48
C GLU A 351 115.13 41.39 51.28
N ILE A 352 115.07 42.37 52.18
CA ILE A 352 113.84 42.78 52.88
C ILE A 352 112.78 43.24 51.87
N LYS A 353 113.16 44.06 50.89
CA LYS A 353 112.25 44.53 49.84
C LYS A 353 111.74 43.40 48.96
N VAL A 354 112.59 42.46 48.54
CA VAL A 354 112.20 41.27 47.79
C VAL A 354 111.25 40.41 48.61
N THR A 355 111.56 40.20 49.89
CA THR A 355 110.72 39.42 50.82
C THR A 355 109.36 40.07 51.03
N LEU A 356 109.32 41.38 51.28
CA LEU A 356 108.07 42.15 51.40
C LEU A 356 107.24 42.07 50.12
N THR A 357 107.87 42.27 48.96
CA THR A 357 107.18 42.17 47.66
C THR A 357 106.59 40.78 47.45
N LYS A 358 107.31 39.72 47.83
CA LYS A 358 106.82 38.34 47.77
C LYS A 358 105.65 38.11 48.71
N ILE A 359 105.75 38.53 49.98
CA ILE A 359 104.67 38.42 50.98
C ILE A 359 103.42 39.14 50.50
N THR A 360 103.56 40.37 50.01
CA THR A 360 102.46 41.16 49.47
C THR A 360 101.79 40.45 48.28
N LYS A 361 102.57 39.92 47.34
CA LYS A 361 102.06 39.18 46.19
C LYS A 361 101.30 37.92 46.60
N GLU A 362 101.85 37.13 47.54
CA GLU A 362 101.19 35.94 48.08
C GLU A 362 99.90 36.32 48.84
N PHE A 363 99.93 37.40 49.61
CA PHE A 363 98.76 37.88 50.34
C PHE A 363 97.63 38.35 49.41
N PHE A 364 97.93 39.10 48.36
CA PHE A 364 96.92 39.48 47.37
C PHE A 364 96.40 38.29 46.57
N ALA A 365 97.23 37.29 46.31
CA ALA A 365 96.75 36.05 45.70
C ALA A 365 95.70 35.37 46.59
N VAL A 366 95.94 35.31 47.90
CA VAL A 366 94.97 34.80 48.89
C VAL A 366 93.71 35.67 48.92
N ILE A 367 93.82 37.01 48.95
CA ILE A 367 92.63 37.89 48.92
C ILE A 367 91.79 37.64 47.67
N ASN A 368 92.42 37.59 46.49
CA ASN A 368 91.72 37.38 45.24
C ASN A 368 91.02 36.00 45.20
N GLU A 369 91.67 34.96 45.75
CA GLU A 369 91.05 33.64 45.87
C GLU A 369 89.81 33.68 46.77
N VAL A 370 89.86 34.39 47.89
CA VAL A 370 88.70 34.50 48.77
C VAL A 370 87.60 35.41 48.19
N GLU A 371 87.94 36.52 47.53
CA GLU A 371 86.97 37.35 46.79
C GLU A 371 86.23 36.51 45.74
N ASN A 372 86.96 35.71 44.95
CA ASN A 372 86.39 34.78 43.97
C ASN A 372 85.50 33.71 44.62
N SER A 373 85.90 33.19 45.79
CA SER A 373 85.10 32.25 46.57
C SER A 373 83.79 32.88 47.08
N THR A 374 83.83 34.12 47.58
CA THR A 374 82.62 34.84 48.03
C THR A 374 81.65 35.11 46.87
N ALA A 375 82.15 35.53 45.71
CA ALA A 375 81.32 35.72 44.52
C ALA A 375 80.69 34.41 44.03
N SER A 376 81.42 33.29 44.17
CA SER A 376 80.89 31.96 43.87
C SER A 376 79.79 31.56 44.86
N PHE A 377 79.92 31.91 46.13
CA PHE A 377 78.88 31.72 47.13
C PHE A 377 77.60 32.52 46.83
N ASP A 378 77.72 33.80 46.46
CA ASP A 378 76.56 34.63 46.09
C ASP A 378 75.77 34.01 44.92
N LYS A 379 76.46 33.43 43.94
CA LYS A 379 75.82 32.67 42.85
C LYS A 379 75.06 31.45 43.35
N VAL A 380 75.64 30.68 44.29
CA VAL A 380 74.96 29.52 44.89
C VAL A 380 73.67 29.93 45.59
N PHE A 381 73.67 31.04 46.32
CA PHE A 381 72.45 31.59 46.94
C PHE A 381 71.38 31.95 45.90
N SER A 382 71.77 32.64 44.83
CA SER A 382 70.85 33.01 43.74
C SER A 382 70.21 31.77 43.11
N VAL A 383 71.03 30.78 42.75
CA VAL A 383 70.56 29.50 42.17
C VAL A 383 69.61 28.79 43.13
N GLN A 384 69.90 28.81 44.43
CA GLN A 384 69.03 28.19 45.41
C GLN A 384 67.65 28.84 45.51
N TYR A 385 67.58 30.17 45.48
CA TYR A 385 66.30 30.90 45.45
C TYR A 385 65.49 30.56 44.19
N GLU A 386 66.15 30.48 43.03
CA GLU A 386 65.51 30.05 41.79
C GLU A 386 64.98 28.62 41.88
N ILE A 387 65.76 27.68 42.43
CA ILE A 387 65.31 26.29 42.66
C ILE A 387 64.05 26.26 43.52
N ILE A 388 63.97 27.04 44.60
CA ILE A 388 62.79 27.10 45.47
C ILE A 388 61.57 27.63 44.71
N ASN A 389 61.73 28.70 43.93
CA ASN A 389 60.63 29.26 43.12
C ASN A 389 60.15 28.26 42.06
N HIS A 390 61.07 27.55 41.41
CA HIS A 390 60.72 26.47 40.49
C HIS A 390 59.95 25.35 41.19
N LEU A 391 60.35 24.93 42.41
CA LEU A 391 59.62 23.91 43.17
C LEU A 391 58.18 24.32 43.51
N TYR A 392 57.94 25.57 43.90
CA TYR A 392 56.57 26.08 44.10
C TYR A 392 55.76 26.07 42.80
N THR A 393 56.39 26.43 41.68
CA THR A 393 55.75 26.40 40.37
C THR A 393 55.37 24.97 39.97
N ILE A 394 56.27 24.00 40.16
CA ILE A 394 55.99 22.58 39.92
C ILE A 394 54.85 22.10 40.82
N HIS A 395 54.85 22.47 42.11
CA HIS A 395 53.75 22.12 43.02
C HIS A 395 52.39 22.65 42.54
N GLY A 396 52.35 23.91 42.05
CA GLY A 396 51.15 24.49 41.45
C GLY A 396 50.66 23.75 40.20
N ILE A 397 51.59 23.38 39.30
CA ILE A 397 51.29 22.58 38.11
C ILE A 397 50.74 21.21 38.49
N MET A 398 51.33 20.53 39.49
CA MET A 398 50.89 19.21 39.94
C MET A 398 49.47 19.24 40.54
N ASN A 399 49.14 20.27 41.33
CA ASN A 399 47.77 20.49 41.82
C ASN A 399 46.75 20.65 40.68
N ASN A 400 47.12 21.42 39.66
CA ASN A 400 46.26 21.62 38.47
C ASN A 400 46.08 20.31 37.70
N LEU A 401 47.18 19.57 37.45
CA LEU A 401 47.13 18.25 36.80
C LEU A 401 46.29 17.25 37.59
N HIS A 402 46.37 17.26 38.92
CA HIS A 402 45.61 16.37 39.79
C HIS A 402 44.11 16.67 39.71
N SER A 403 43.73 17.95 39.82
CA SER A 403 42.33 18.38 39.66
C SER A 403 41.78 18.05 38.27
N LYS A 404 42.54 18.30 37.21
CA LYS A 404 42.15 17.94 35.83
C LYS A 404 42.03 16.42 35.65
N GLY A 405 42.93 15.65 36.26
CA GLY A 405 42.86 14.19 36.24
C GLY A 405 41.55 13.66 36.82
N PHE A 406 41.10 14.20 37.96
CA PHE A 406 39.79 13.87 38.53
C PHE A 406 38.63 14.25 37.60
N MET A 407 38.66 15.44 37.01
CA MET A 407 37.61 15.85 36.06
C MET A 407 37.54 14.91 34.83
N ILE A 408 38.69 14.48 34.31
CA ILE A 408 38.73 13.52 33.20
C ILE A 408 38.18 12.17 33.67
N LYS A 409 38.55 11.70 34.87
CA LYS A 409 38.02 10.45 35.45
C LYS A 409 36.50 10.49 35.58
N ASP A 410 35.93 11.55 36.14
CA ASP A 410 34.49 11.72 36.29
C ASP A 410 33.78 11.73 34.93
N ASN A 411 34.34 12.44 33.94
CA ASN A 411 33.80 12.42 32.59
C ASN A 411 33.86 11.03 31.95
N MET A 412 34.91 10.25 32.19
CA MET A 412 35.03 8.87 31.68
C MET A 412 34.04 7.93 32.37
N ASN A 413 33.80 8.09 33.67
CA ASN A 413 32.76 7.34 34.38
C ASN A 413 31.36 7.67 33.83
N ASN A 414 31.07 8.95 33.56
CA ASN A 414 29.80 9.34 32.93
C ASN A 414 29.66 8.74 31.52
N LEU A 415 30.74 8.73 30.73
CA LEU A 415 30.73 8.09 29.40
C LEU A 415 30.51 6.59 29.52
N LYS A 416 31.07 5.93 30.53
CA LYS A 416 30.86 4.52 30.81
C LYS A 416 29.39 4.23 31.16
N GLU A 417 28.81 4.98 32.08
CA GLU A 417 27.38 4.86 32.40
C GLU A 417 26.49 5.10 31.17
N MET A 418 26.85 6.07 30.32
CA MET A 418 26.14 6.31 29.06
C MET A 418 26.28 5.13 28.10
N ASN A 419 27.45 4.49 28.03
CA ASN A 419 27.71 3.30 27.21
C ASN A 419 26.92 2.08 27.71
N GLU A 420 26.84 1.87 29.02
CA GLU A 420 26.01 0.84 29.66
C GLU A 420 24.52 1.04 29.32
N ASN A 421 24.02 2.27 29.42
CA ASN A 421 22.64 2.61 29.03
C ASN A 421 22.37 2.36 27.53
N ILE A 422 23.34 2.67 26.66
CA ILE A 422 23.25 2.36 25.22
C ILE A 422 23.19 0.85 25.01
N ASN A 423 24.00 0.07 25.71
CA ASN A 423 23.99 -1.39 25.63
C ASN A 423 22.62 -1.97 26.02
N GLU A 424 22.05 -1.53 27.15
CA GLU A 424 20.71 -1.96 27.57
C GLU A 424 19.63 -1.61 26.54
N ALA A 425 19.70 -0.40 25.96
CA ALA A 425 18.79 0.04 24.92
C ALA A 425 18.91 -0.83 23.65
N LEU A 426 20.13 -1.18 23.23
CA LEU A 426 20.38 -2.05 22.09
C LEU A 426 19.83 -3.47 22.32
N ILE A 427 20.05 -4.06 23.51
CA ILE A 427 19.46 -5.36 23.86
C ILE A 427 17.93 -5.33 23.73
N LYS A 428 17.30 -4.23 24.17
CA LYS A 428 15.86 -4.05 24.03
C LYS A 428 15.42 -3.92 22.57
N ILE A 429 16.18 -3.20 21.75
CA ILE A 429 15.96 -3.08 20.30
C ILE A 429 16.07 -4.46 19.63
N THR A 430 17.10 -5.25 19.94
CA THR A 430 17.27 -6.62 19.42
C THR A 430 16.07 -7.50 19.76
N LYS A 431 15.60 -7.50 21.01
CA LYS A 431 14.38 -8.24 21.40
C LYS A 431 13.14 -7.77 20.64
N ASN A 432 13.00 -6.47 20.39
CA ASN A 432 11.89 -5.94 19.59
C ASN A 432 11.98 -6.38 18.13
N ILE A 433 13.19 -6.45 17.56
CA ILE A 433 13.43 -6.95 16.19
C ILE A 433 13.06 -8.44 16.10
N GLU A 434 13.45 -9.26 17.09
CA GLU A 434 13.05 -10.67 17.16
C GLU A 434 11.52 -10.83 17.22
N SER A 435 10.85 -10.03 18.05
CA SER A 435 9.39 -10.02 18.14
C SER A 435 8.72 -9.58 16.83
N LEU A 436 9.25 -8.54 16.17
CA LEU A 436 8.79 -8.10 14.86
C LEU A 436 8.94 -9.23 13.82
N ASN A 437 10.10 -9.89 13.77
CA ASN A 437 10.34 -11.01 12.87
C ASN A 437 9.32 -12.14 13.07
N SER A 438 9.02 -12.50 14.32
CA SER A 438 7.98 -13.49 14.65
C SER A 438 6.61 -13.05 14.13
N ASN A 439 6.21 -11.79 14.37
CA ASN A 439 4.93 -11.27 13.91
C ASN A 439 4.83 -11.26 12.37
N PHE A 440 5.94 -10.97 11.66
CA PHE A 440 5.96 -11.03 10.19
C PHE A 440 5.83 -12.44 9.65
N ILE A 441 6.42 -13.45 10.31
CA ILE A 441 6.20 -14.86 9.97
C ILE A 441 4.71 -15.22 10.11
N ASP A 442 4.06 -14.79 11.19
CA ASP A 442 2.64 -15.03 11.41
C ASP A 442 1.74 -14.36 10.37
N ILE A 443 2.01 -13.09 10.03
CA ILE A 443 1.26 -12.39 8.97
C ILE A 443 1.46 -13.08 7.62
N SER A 444 2.68 -13.55 7.31
CA SER A 444 2.96 -14.26 6.05
C SER A 444 2.15 -15.56 5.96
N ASN A 445 2.06 -16.30 7.06
CA ASN A 445 1.21 -17.49 7.15
C ASN A 445 -0.27 -17.16 6.95
N GLN A 446 -0.75 -16.04 7.51
CA GLN A 446 -2.15 -15.60 7.30
C GLN A 446 -2.41 -15.21 5.84
N VAL A 447 -1.49 -14.49 5.19
CA VAL A 447 -1.60 -14.13 3.77
C VAL A 447 -1.64 -15.37 2.89
N ASN A 448 -0.80 -16.38 3.18
CA ASN A 448 -0.83 -17.67 2.48
C ASN A 448 -2.19 -18.37 2.65
N HIS A 449 -2.75 -18.39 3.86
CA HIS A 449 -4.05 -18.98 4.12
C HIS A 449 -5.19 -18.25 3.40
N ILE A 450 -5.14 -16.92 3.31
CA ILE A 450 -6.10 -16.11 2.54
C ILE A 450 -6.00 -16.46 1.04
N ASN A 451 -4.78 -16.57 0.50
CA ASN A 451 -4.54 -16.94 -0.89
C ASN A 451 -5.13 -18.32 -1.22
N ASP A 452 -4.89 -19.31 -0.37
CA ASP A 452 -5.41 -20.67 -0.55
C ASP A 452 -6.95 -20.71 -0.50
N ASN A 453 -7.57 -19.93 0.39
CA ASN A 453 -9.02 -19.83 0.45
C ASN A 453 -9.60 -19.12 -0.78
N ALA A 454 -8.96 -18.06 -1.27
CA ALA A 454 -9.37 -17.39 -2.50
C ALA A 454 -9.32 -18.36 -3.70
N ARG A 455 -8.24 -19.15 -3.83
CA ARG A 455 -8.11 -20.21 -4.85
C ARG A 455 -9.19 -21.29 -4.72
N LYS A 456 -9.47 -21.77 -3.51
CA LYS A 456 -10.54 -22.77 -3.27
C LYS A 456 -11.91 -22.24 -3.68
N ILE A 457 -12.23 -20.99 -3.34
CA ILE A 457 -13.49 -20.34 -3.73
C ILE A 457 -13.60 -20.23 -5.26
N GLY A 458 -12.51 -19.81 -5.93
CA GLY A 458 -12.45 -19.77 -7.40
C GLY A 458 -12.74 -21.13 -8.03
N ASN A 459 -12.05 -22.18 -7.57
CA ASN A 459 -12.21 -23.53 -8.11
C ASN A 459 -13.60 -24.14 -7.86
N TYR A 460 -14.16 -23.94 -6.66
CA TYR A 460 -15.48 -24.47 -6.31
C TYR A 460 -16.59 -23.83 -7.16
N LYS A 461 -16.47 -22.54 -7.45
CA LYS A 461 -17.45 -21.81 -8.26
C LYS A 461 -17.33 -22.15 -9.75
N PHE A 462 -16.11 -22.37 -10.26
CA PHE A 462 -15.89 -22.86 -11.61
C PHE A 462 -16.50 -24.26 -11.83
N MET A 463 -16.30 -25.19 -10.88
CA MET A 463 -16.92 -26.52 -10.93
C MET A 463 -18.46 -26.48 -10.92
N LYS A 464 -19.07 -25.47 -10.29
CA LYS A 464 -20.53 -25.31 -10.22
C LYS A 464 -21.13 -24.62 -11.45
N LEU A 465 -20.30 -24.03 -12.32
CA LEU A 465 -20.72 -23.45 -13.60
C LEU A 465 -20.53 -24.40 -14.78
N VAL A 466 -19.66 -25.41 -14.62
CA VAL A 466 -19.37 -26.43 -15.65
C VAL A 466 -20.29 -27.65 -15.54
N ASN A 467 -20.89 -27.88 -14.37
CA ASN A 467 -21.97 -28.85 -14.15
C ASN A 467 -23.32 -28.13 -14.15
#